data_AF-A0AAN7A3D1-F1
#
_entry.id   AF-A0AAN7A3D1-F1
#
_cell.length_a   1.000
_cell.length_b   1.000
_cell.length_c   1.000
_cell.angle_alpha   90.00
_cell.angle_beta   90.00
_cell.angle_gamma   90.00
#
_symmetry.space_group_name_H-M   'P 1'
#
loop_
_entity.id
_entity.type
_entity.pdbx_description
1 polymer ?
#
loop_
_entity_poly.entity_id
_entity_poly.type
_entity_poly.pdbx_seq_one_letter_code
_entity_poly.pdbx_strand_id
1 'polypeptide(L)'
;MSAPIKTTAKVVSTITKGARTVKSGFVDQSTKGWRRIQLDSGIQAKFDKEVEARIDTFRKETTVVALQETPHKSKADNRTHFTALEMDGKGKVTATHHFAVKDNKTSAKKSAPSKTAPMKAPVKKTTK
;
A
#
# COMPACT_ATOMS: atom_id res chain seq x y z
N MET A 1 -33.80 9.42 -4.03
CA MET A 1 -32.75 8.38 -3.92
C MET A 1 -31.50 8.93 -4.60
N SER A 2 -30.39 9.17 -3.87
CA SER A 2 -29.15 9.64 -4.50
C SER A 2 -28.54 8.53 -5.36
N ALA A 3 -28.25 8.85 -6.62
CA ALA A 3 -27.57 7.92 -7.53
C ALA A 3 -26.23 7.48 -6.92
N PRO A 4 -25.84 6.20 -7.04
CA PRO A 4 -24.56 5.74 -6.55
C PRO A 4 -23.44 6.50 -7.26
N ILE A 5 -22.48 7.00 -6.49
CA ILE A 5 -21.27 7.64 -7.01
C ILE A 5 -20.51 6.59 -7.82
N LYS A 6 -20.66 6.63 -9.15
CA LYS A 6 -19.86 5.81 -10.06
C LYS A 6 -18.48 6.45 -10.19
N THR A 7 -17.45 5.67 -9.87
CA THR A 7 -16.06 6.05 -10.04
C THR A 7 -15.41 4.98 -10.91
N THR A 8 -14.68 5.37 -11.94
CA THR A 8 -13.86 4.46 -12.73
C THR A 8 -12.41 4.59 -12.28
N ALA A 9 -11.69 3.49 -12.38
CA ALA A 9 -10.26 3.45 -12.10
C ALA A 9 -9.51 2.83 -13.28
N LYS A 10 -8.42 3.48 -13.66
CA LYS A 10 -7.44 2.91 -14.58
C LYS A 10 -6.43 2.11 -13.77
N VAL A 11 -6.45 0.80 -13.98
CA VAL A 11 -5.48 -0.13 -13.37
C VAL A 11 -4.13 0.05 -14.04
N VAL A 12 -3.09 0.13 -13.22
CA VAL A 12 -1.71 0.31 -13.67
C VAL A 12 -0.79 -0.83 -13.21
N SER A 13 -1.12 -1.46 -12.09
CA SER A 13 -0.32 -2.54 -11.50
C SER A 13 -1.22 -3.60 -10.87
N THR A 14 -0.73 -4.84 -10.79
CA THR A 14 -1.35 -5.90 -9.97
C THR A 14 -0.37 -6.25 -8.85
N ILE A 15 -0.82 -6.14 -7.60
CA ILE A 15 -0.01 -6.32 -6.41
C ILE A 15 -0.45 -7.63 -5.75
N THR A 16 0.50 -8.51 -5.48
CA THR A 16 0.27 -9.78 -4.81
C THR A 16 1.16 -9.90 -3.58
N LYS A 17 0.58 -10.24 -2.43
CA LYS A 17 1.30 -10.53 -1.19
C LYS A 17 0.69 -11.76 -0.54
N GLY A 18 1.46 -12.83 -0.44
CA GLY A 18 0.95 -14.13 -0.01
C GLY A 18 -0.20 -14.59 -0.93
N ALA A 19 -1.35 -14.92 -0.34
CA ALA A 19 -2.55 -15.34 -1.08
C ALA A 19 -3.46 -14.16 -1.52
N ARG A 20 -3.12 -12.92 -1.15
CA ARG A 20 -3.92 -11.74 -1.51
C ARG A 20 -3.39 -11.08 -2.77
N THR A 21 -4.28 -10.82 -3.72
CA THR A 21 -4.01 -10.05 -4.93
C THR A 21 -5.01 -8.89 -5.02
N VAL A 22 -4.49 -7.69 -5.24
CA VAL A 22 -5.29 -6.48 -5.50
C VAL A 22 -4.72 -5.75 -6.70
N LYS A 23 -5.58 -5.08 -7.48
CA LYS A 23 -5.14 -4.20 -8.57
C LYS A 23 -4.93 -2.80 -8.01
N SER A 24 -3.81 -2.17 -8.35
CA SER A 24 -3.52 -0.77 -8.03
C SER A 24 -3.75 0.09 -9.26
N GLY A 25 -4.29 1.29 -9.04
CA GLY A 25 -4.73 2.19 -10.09
C GLY A 25 -4.86 3.63 -9.64
N PHE A 26 -5.42 4.45 -10.51
CA PHE A 26 -5.87 5.79 -10.17
C PHE A 26 -7.28 6.03 -10.68
N VAL A 27 -8.00 6.92 -10.01
CA VAL A 27 -9.33 7.34 -10.43
C VAL A 27 -9.21 8.15 -11.72
N ASP A 28 -9.71 7.61 -12.83
CA ASP A 28 -9.70 8.29 -14.12
C ASP A 28 -10.93 9.18 -14.31
N GLN A 29 -12.09 8.79 -13.75
CA GLN A 29 -13.31 9.60 -13.77
C GLN A 29 -14.16 9.37 -12.51
N SER A 30 -14.72 10.45 -11.97
CA SER A 30 -15.70 10.42 -10.87
C SER A 30 -16.90 11.29 -11.18
N THR A 31 -18.09 10.92 -10.71
CA THR A 31 -19.30 11.75 -10.81
C THR A 31 -19.22 13.09 -10.08
N LYS A 32 -18.17 13.33 -9.27
CA LYS A 32 -17.88 14.62 -8.64
C LYS A 32 -16.99 15.55 -9.49
N GLY A 33 -16.77 15.24 -10.77
CA GLY A 33 -15.97 16.06 -11.69
C GLY A 33 -14.46 15.79 -11.65
N TRP A 34 -14.01 14.78 -10.90
CA TRP A 34 -12.61 14.37 -10.90
C TRP A 34 -12.28 13.64 -12.20
N ARG A 35 -11.24 14.09 -12.92
CA ARG A 35 -10.74 13.40 -14.11
C ARG A 35 -9.22 13.43 -14.15
N ARG A 36 -8.59 12.26 -14.33
CA ARG A 36 -7.14 12.14 -14.48
C ARG A 36 -6.81 11.20 -15.64
N ILE A 37 -5.94 11.64 -16.54
CA ILE A 37 -5.60 10.88 -17.76
C ILE A 37 -4.36 10.02 -17.55
N GLN A 38 -3.37 10.54 -16.82
CA GLN A 38 -2.17 9.81 -16.42
C GLN A 38 -1.80 10.06 -14.96
N LEU A 39 -1.05 9.12 -14.40
CA LEU A 39 -0.36 9.27 -13.13
C LEU A 39 1.15 9.24 -13.38
N ASP A 40 1.88 10.13 -12.70
CA ASP A 40 3.33 10.11 -12.73
C ASP A 40 3.89 8.77 -12.24
N SER A 41 4.89 8.23 -12.94
CA SER A 41 5.46 6.92 -12.64
C SER A 41 6.10 6.85 -11.25
N GLY A 42 6.70 7.94 -10.77
CA GLY A 42 7.28 8.03 -9.43
C GLY A 42 6.22 8.04 -8.34
N ILE A 43 5.07 8.69 -8.58
CA ILE A 43 3.91 8.65 -7.69
C ILE A 43 3.28 7.25 -7.69
N GLN A 44 3.13 6.62 -8.86
CA GLN A 44 2.62 5.26 -8.98
C GLN A 44 3.47 4.28 -8.17
N ALA A 45 4.80 4.30 -8.33
CA ALA A 45 5.68 3.39 -7.61
C ALA A 45 5.62 3.57 -6.08
N LYS A 46 5.44 4.82 -5.61
CA LYS A 46 5.23 5.09 -4.18
C LYS A 46 3.89 4.56 -3.71
N PHE A 47 2.84 4.78 -4.50
CA PHE A 47 1.50 4.31 -4.18
C PHE A 47 1.44 2.78 -4.12
N ASP A 48 2.02 2.09 -5.09
CA ASP A 48 2.04 0.62 -5.11
C ASP A 48 2.70 0.02 -3.87
N LYS A 49 3.81 0.61 -3.39
CA LYS A 49 4.45 0.21 -2.13
C LYS A 49 3.54 0.40 -0.92
N GLU A 50 2.82 1.51 -0.88
CA GLU A 50 1.89 1.81 0.21
C GLU A 50 0.65 0.89 0.19
N VAL A 51 0.21 0.46 -1.00
CA VAL A 51 -0.85 -0.54 -1.19
C VAL A 51 -0.36 -1.93 -0.76
N GLU A 52 0.82 -2.34 -1.20
CA GLU A 52 1.44 -3.63 -0.81
C GLU A 52 1.65 -3.73 0.70
N ALA A 53 2.17 -2.68 1.33
CA ALA A 53 2.39 -2.64 2.77
C ALA A 53 1.09 -2.80 3.58
N ARG A 54 -0.05 -2.39 3.02
CA ARG A 54 -1.36 -2.36 3.67
C ARG A 54 -2.37 -3.36 3.09
N ILE A 55 -1.96 -4.23 2.17
CA ILE A 55 -2.85 -5.16 1.48
C ILE A 55 -3.67 -6.06 2.43
N ASP A 56 -3.13 -6.35 3.61
CA ASP A 56 -3.79 -7.15 4.65
C ASP A 56 -4.89 -6.36 5.39
N THR A 57 -4.87 -5.03 5.33
CA THR A 57 -5.87 -4.14 5.96
C THR A 57 -7.08 -3.87 5.10
N PHE A 58 -6.99 -4.13 3.79
CA PHE A 58 -8.12 -3.94 2.87
C PHE A 58 -9.23 -4.95 3.12
N ARG A 59 -10.44 -4.54 2.74
CA ARG A 59 -11.62 -5.40 2.80
C ARG A 59 -11.44 -6.62 1.91
N LYS A 60 -12.11 -7.73 2.25
CA LYS A 60 -11.95 -8.99 1.49
C LYS A 60 -12.52 -8.90 0.08
N GLU A 61 -13.55 -8.08 -0.09
CA GLU A 61 -14.19 -7.78 -1.37
C GLU A 61 -13.42 -6.77 -2.23
N THR A 62 -12.35 -6.17 -1.71
CA THR A 62 -11.56 -5.19 -2.44
C THR A 62 -10.75 -5.86 -3.54
N THR A 63 -11.00 -5.42 -4.79
CA THR A 63 -10.30 -5.93 -5.97
C THR A 63 -9.41 -4.86 -6.60
N VAL A 64 -9.76 -3.59 -6.44
CA VAL A 64 -9.02 -2.44 -6.95
C VAL A 64 -8.83 -1.42 -5.84
N VAL A 65 -7.63 -0.87 -5.72
CA VAL A 65 -7.32 0.27 -4.87
C VAL A 65 -6.86 1.41 -5.79
N ALA A 66 -7.65 2.48 -5.85
CA ALA A 66 -7.45 3.56 -6.80
C ALA A 66 -7.06 4.87 -6.11
N LEU A 67 -5.95 5.47 -6.52
CA LEU A 67 -5.54 6.79 -6.07
C LEU A 67 -6.50 7.86 -6.60
N GLN A 68 -7.19 8.55 -5.71
CA GLN A 68 -8.09 9.66 -6.05
C GLN A 68 -7.32 10.97 -6.08
N GLU A 69 -6.73 11.37 -4.95
CA GLU A 69 -6.16 12.72 -4.81
C GLU A 69 -4.64 12.73 -5.02
N THR A 70 -4.14 13.81 -5.62
CA THR A 70 -2.70 14.06 -5.68
C THR A 70 -2.13 14.23 -4.27
N PRO A 71 -0.88 13.78 -4.03
CA PRO A 71 -0.23 13.94 -2.74
C PRO A 71 -0.26 15.41 -2.31
N HIS A 72 -0.88 15.69 -1.16
CA HIS A 72 -0.96 17.02 -0.59
C HIS A 72 -0.54 16.97 0.88
N LYS A 73 0.02 18.07 1.37
CA LYS A 73 0.32 18.20 2.80
C LYS A 73 -0.97 18.43 3.56
N SER A 74 -1.25 17.59 4.55
CA SER A 74 -2.34 17.87 5.48
C SER A 74 -1.92 19.01 6.41
N LYS A 75 -2.83 19.97 6.64
CA LYS A 75 -2.60 21.07 7.59
C LYS A 75 -2.48 20.58 9.04
N ALA A 76 -3.02 19.40 9.34
CA ALA A 76 -3.09 18.88 10.71
C ALA A 76 -1.76 18.25 11.17
N ASP A 77 -1.05 17.56 10.29
CA ASP A 77 0.19 16.84 10.64
C ASP A 77 1.40 17.19 9.73
N ASN A 78 1.22 18.09 8.77
CA ASN A 78 2.23 18.51 7.78
C ASN A 78 2.85 17.37 6.96
N ARG A 79 2.25 16.18 6.97
CA ARG A 79 2.69 15.03 6.18
C ARG A 79 2.00 15.02 4.83
N THR A 80 2.67 14.49 3.83
CA THR A 80 2.07 14.23 2.53
C THR A 80 1.15 13.02 2.65
N HIS A 81 -0.11 13.14 2.22
CA HIS A 81 -1.07 12.04 2.23
C HIS A 81 -1.50 11.66 0.81
N PHE A 82 -1.71 10.37 0.59
CA PHE A 82 -2.49 9.87 -0.53
C PHE A 82 -3.92 9.60 -0.09
N THR A 83 -4.89 10.02 -0.90
CA THR A 83 -6.29 9.61 -0.74
C THR A 83 -6.59 8.52 -1.76
N ALA A 84 -6.92 7.33 -1.28
CA ALA A 84 -7.22 6.15 -2.08
C ALA A 84 -8.64 5.65 -1.84
N LEU A 85 -9.22 5.02 -2.87
CA LEU A 85 -10.52 4.38 -2.83
C LEU A 85 -10.36 2.87 -2.95
N GLU A 86 -10.97 2.14 -2.03
CA GLU A 86 -11.20 0.71 -2.19
C GLU A 86 -12.42 0.49 -3.08
N MET A 87 -12.27 -0.38 -4.08
CA MET A 87 -13.32 -0.69 -5.04
C MET A 87 -13.49 -2.21 -5.18
N ASP A 88 -14.74 -2.63 -5.27
CA ASP A 88 -15.08 -4.02 -5.59
C ASP A 88 -14.90 -4.32 -7.08
N GLY A 89 -15.06 -5.59 -7.47
CA GLY A 89 -14.92 -6.02 -8.86
C GLY A 89 -15.95 -5.43 -9.84
N LYS A 90 -16.92 -4.66 -9.33
CA LYS A 90 -17.98 -3.97 -10.09
C LYS A 90 -17.73 -2.45 -10.17
N GLY A 91 -16.61 -1.97 -9.63
CA GLY A 91 -16.26 -0.56 -9.59
C GLY A 91 -17.04 0.26 -8.56
N LYS A 92 -17.70 -0.40 -7.60
CA LYS A 92 -18.35 0.30 -6.49
C LYS A 92 -17.30 0.61 -5.43
N VAL A 93 -17.26 1.87 -4.99
CA VAL A 93 -16.42 2.29 -3.86
C VAL A 93 -16.98 1.68 -2.57
N THR A 94 -16.12 0.96 -1.85
CA THR A 94 -16.45 0.29 -0.58
C THR A 94 -15.88 1.04 0.61
N ALA A 95 -14.74 1.74 0.44
CA ALA A 95 -14.13 2.58 1.46
C ALA A 95 -13.18 3.64 0.88
N THR A 96 -12.81 4.61 1.70
CA THR A 96 -11.80 5.63 1.41
C THR A 96 -10.70 5.56 2.46
N HIS A 97 -9.45 5.58 2.02
CA HIS A 97 -8.28 5.55 2.88
C HIS A 97 -7.40 6.78 2.66
N HIS A 98 -6.92 7.36 3.76
CA HIS A 98 -5.87 8.37 3.76
C HIS A 98 -4.58 7.74 4.25
N PHE A 99 -3.59 7.67 3.38
CA PHE A 99 -2.28 7.10 3.67
C PHE A 99 -1.26 8.21 3.86
N ALA A 100 -0.73 8.35 5.07
CA ALA A 100 0.46 9.18 5.27
C ALA A 100 1.63 8.54 4.52
N VAL A 101 2.21 9.28 3.58
CA VAL A 101 3.41 8.89 2.85
C VAL A 101 4.57 9.03 3.82
N LYS A 102 5.20 7.91 4.17
CA LYS A 102 6.47 7.97 4.88
C LYS A 102 7.53 8.35 3.85
N ASP A 103 8.04 9.58 3.93
CA ASP A 103 9.28 9.92 3.22
C ASP A 103 10.35 8.93 3.67
N ASN A 104 10.70 8.00 2.79
CA ASN A 104 11.71 6.99 3.08
C ASN A 104 13.11 7.62 3.00
N LYS A 105 13.39 8.61 3.86
CA LYS A 105 14.75 9.10 4.13
C LYS A 105 15.42 8.37 5.30
N THR A 106 14.80 7.29 5.81
CA THR A 106 15.32 6.57 6.99
C THR A 106 14.91 5.08 7.01
N SER A 107 15.34 4.29 6.02
CA SER A 107 15.40 2.82 6.16
C SER A 107 16.79 2.22 5.90
N ALA A 108 17.84 3.05 5.90
CA ALA A 108 19.21 2.59 6.07
C ALA A 108 19.56 2.59 7.56
N LYS A 109 19.04 1.62 8.33
CA LYS A 109 19.60 1.33 9.67
C LYS A 109 19.81 -0.17 9.82
N LYS A 110 21.03 -0.58 9.47
CA LYS A 110 21.81 -1.73 9.94
C LYS A 110 21.09 -3.08 9.98
N SER A 111 21.31 -3.87 8.94
CA SER A 111 21.44 -5.32 9.07
C SER A 111 22.52 -5.62 10.11
N ALA A 112 22.13 -6.13 11.27
CA ALA A 112 23.06 -6.68 12.25
C ALA A 112 23.71 -7.94 11.67
N PRO A 113 25.02 -8.17 11.85
CA PRO A 113 25.61 -9.46 11.50
C PRO A 113 25.06 -10.53 12.45
N SER A 114 24.44 -11.56 11.87
CA SER A 114 24.13 -12.82 12.56
C SER A 114 25.40 -13.38 13.18
N LYS A 115 25.54 -13.27 14.50
CA LYS A 115 26.44 -14.14 15.25
C LYS A 115 25.71 -15.47 15.44
N THR A 116 26.02 -16.42 14.57
CA THR A 116 25.75 -17.84 14.78
C THR A 116 26.43 -18.26 16.08
N ALA A 117 25.62 -18.58 17.09
CA ALA A 117 26.07 -19.28 18.29
C ALA A 117 26.09 -20.80 17.98
N PRO A 118 27.17 -21.54 18.26
CA PRO A 118 27.07 -22.98 18.39
C PRO A 118 26.61 -23.34 19.81
N MET A 119 25.56 -24.15 19.86
CA MET A 119 24.99 -24.74 21.07
C MET A 119 25.86 -25.86 21.64
N LYS A 120 25.92 -25.87 22.98
CA LYS A 120 26.00 -26.99 23.94
C LYS A 120 27.37 -27.67 24.22
N ALA A 121 27.75 -27.54 25.50
CA ALA A 121 28.63 -28.40 26.30
C ALA A 121 27.84 -29.64 26.85
N PRO A 122 28.33 -30.49 27.79
CA PRO A 122 29.70 -30.76 28.30
C PRO A 122 30.04 -32.29 28.52
N VAL A 123 31.27 -32.57 29.00
CA VAL A 123 31.72 -33.72 29.86
C VAL A 123 31.88 -35.11 29.17
N LYS A 124 33.00 -35.85 29.28
CA LYS A 124 33.56 -36.50 30.50
C LYS A 124 34.99 -37.05 30.28
N LYS A 125 35.76 -37.09 31.37
CA LYS A 125 37.13 -37.63 31.61
C LYS A 125 37.41 -39.00 30.94
N THR A 126 38.69 -39.33 30.70
CA THR A 126 39.42 -40.41 31.42
C THR A 126 40.92 -40.35 31.11
N THR A 127 41.71 -40.44 32.18
CA THR A 127 43.17 -40.57 32.25
C THR A 127 43.59 -42.02 32.06
N LYS A 128 44.68 -42.28 31.33
CA LYS A 128 45.85 -43.04 31.84
C LYS A 128 47.03 -42.87 30.90
#